data_AF-A0A2V8DDW0-F1
#
_entry.id   AF-A0A2V8DDW0-F1
#
_cell.length_a   1.000
_cell.length_b   1.000
_cell.length_c   1.000
_cell.angle_alpha   90.00
_cell.angle_beta   90.00
_cell.angle_gamma   90.00
#
_symmetry.space_group_name_H-M   'P 1'
#
loop_
_entity.id
_entity.type
_entity.pdbx_description
1 polymer ?
#
loop_
_entity_poly.entity_id
_entity_poly.type
_entity_poly.pdbx_seq_one_letter_code
_entity_poly.pdbx_strand_id
1 'polypeptide(L)'
;MNGRRRNPRFHVSKAFEGVLQTLMDVIVESRDGPYVVALSDAALRTGLSLLLDVFVGADRRTLPVTVAESSPVIQAGLVRYRLRLA
;
A
#
# COMPACT_ATOMS: atom_id res chain seq x y z
N MET A 1 -33.94 -18.35 44.92
CA MET A 1 -33.81 -18.60 43.47
C MET A 1 -32.57 -17.90 42.94
N ASN A 2 -31.42 -18.57 42.90
CA ASN A 2 -30.16 -18.00 42.44
C ASN A 2 -29.82 -18.56 41.05
N GLY A 3 -30.37 -17.94 40.02
CA GLY A 3 -30.37 -18.47 38.65
C GLY A 3 -30.07 -17.39 37.61
N ARG A 4 -28.88 -16.77 37.68
CA ARG A 4 -28.43 -15.91 36.58
C ARG A 4 -26.95 -16.13 36.28
N ARG A 5 -26.67 -17.28 35.64
CA ARG A 5 -25.40 -17.52 34.94
C ARG A 5 -25.31 -16.55 33.76
N ARG A 6 -24.59 -15.44 33.92
CA ARG A 6 -24.15 -14.59 32.81
C ARG A 6 -22.95 -15.28 32.15
N ASN A 7 -23.21 -16.13 31.16
CA ASN A 7 -22.17 -16.68 30.31
C ASN A 7 -22.15 -15.84 29.02
N PRO A 8 -21.20 -14.91 28.83
CA PRO A 8 -21.13 -14.12 27.60
C PRO A 8 -20.72 -15.06 26.46
N ARG A 9 -21.70 -15.50 25.66
CA ARG A 9 -21.49 -16.43 24.55
C ARG A 9 -20.74 -15.82 23.36
N PHE A 10 -20.52 -14.51 23.36
CA PHE A 10 -19.93 -13.81 22.23
C PHE A 10 -18.98 -12.72 22.73
N HIS A 11 -17.73 -12.78 22.26
CA HIS A 11 -16.84 -11.62 22.25
C HIS A 11 -17.11 -10.85 20.97
N VAL A 12 -17.50 -9.58 21.11
CA VAL A 12 -17.53 -8.66 19.96
C VAL A 12 -16.06 -8.44 19.57
N SER A 13 -15.65 -8.96 18.42
CA SER A 13 -14.36 -8.59 17.84
C SER A 13 -14.36 -7.08 17.64
N LYS A 14 -13.30 -6.40 18.09
CA LYS A 14 -13.09 -5.01 17.64
C LYS A 14 -13.08 -5.04 16.12
N ALA A 15 -13.84 -4.15 15.49
CA ALA A 15 -13.79 -3.97 14.05
C ALA A 15 -12.32 -3.79 13.65
N PHE A 16 -11.81 -4.71 12.84
CA PHE A 16 -10.48 -4.57 12.28
C PHE A 16 -10.56 -3.47 11.22
N GLU A 17 -10.05 -2.28 11.54
CA GLU A 17 -9.74 -1.29 10.51
C GLU A 17 -8.51 -1.79 9.75
N GLY A 18 -8.78 -2.60 8.72
CA GLY A 18 -7.78 -3.08 7.78
C GLY A 18 -7.98 -2.43 6.43
N VAL A 19 -6.90 -1.94 5.84
CA VAL A 19 -6.89 -1.59 4.42
C VAL A 19 -6.41 -2.82 3.66
N LEU A 20 -7.26 -3.37 2.78
CA LEU A 20 -6.85 -4.40 1.83
C LEU A 20 -6.21 -3.71 0.64
N GLN A 21 -4.88 -3.74 0.56
CA GLN A 21 -4.14 -3.31 -0.61
C GLN A 21 -3.93 -4.52 -1.52
N THR A 22 -4.48 -4.50 -2.74
CA THR A 22 -4.18 -5.51 -3.74
C THR A 22 -2.86 -5.21 -4.44
N LEU A 23 -2.27 -6.24 -5.05
CA LEU A 23 -1.13 -6.06 -5.93
C LEU A 23 -1.52 -5.10 -7.06
N MET A 24 -0.63 -4.17 -7.37
CA MET A 24 -0.84 -3.17 -8.42
C MET A 24 0.43 -2.96 -9.20
N ASP A 25 0.26 -2.68 -10.48
CA ASP A 25 1.37 -2.36 -11.35
C ASP A 25 1.75 -0.89 -11.19
N VAL A 26 3.06 -0.63 -11.15
CA VAL A 26 3.62 0.73 -11.16
C VAL A 26 4.72 0.80 -12.21
N ILE A 27 4.88 1.98 -12.81
CA ILE A 27 5.97 2.24 -13.74
C ILE A 27 7.07 2.97 -12.97
N VAL A 28 8.25 2.37 -12.86
CA VAL A 28 9.41 3.03 -12.25
C VAL A 28 9.96 4.07 -13.25
N GLU A 29 9.91 5.35 -12.89
CA GLU A 29 10.37 6.45 -13.74
C GLU A 29 11.87 6.73 -13.54
N SER A 30 12.30 6.76 -12.28
CA SER A 30 13.67 7.17 -11.93
C SER A 30 14.04 6.79 -10.50
N ARG A 31 15.29 7.07 -10.15
CA ARG A 31 15.80 7.02 -8.78
C ARG A 31 16.29 8.40 -8.38
N ASP A 32 15.82 8.88 -7.23
CA ASP A 32 16.21 10.16 -6.62
C ASP A 32 16.86 9.87 -5.26
N GLY A 33 18.20 9.73 -5.25
CA GLY A 33 18.94 9.33 -4.05
C GLY A 33 18.44 8.01 -3.46
N PRO A 34 17.95 7.98 -2.20
CA PRO A 34 17.41 6.75 -1.61
C PRO A 34 16.03 6.38 -2.18
N TYR A 35 15.34 7.30 -2.87
CA TYR A 35 13.98 7.11 -3.29
C TYR A 35 13.85 6.49 -4.69
N VAL A 36 12.90 5.59 -4.85
CA VAL A 36 12.37 5.14 -6.15
C VAL A 36 11.17 6.00 -6.49
N VAL A 37 11.18 6.63 -7.67
CA VAL A 37 10.03 7.38 -8.18
C VAL A 37 9.25 6.46 -9.11
N ALA A 38 7.99 6.22 -8.76
CA ALA A 38 7.10 5.35 -9.50
C ALA A 38 5.79 6.05 -9.83
N LEU A 39 5.15 5.61 -10.89
CA LEU A 39 3.88 6.10 -11.36
C LEU A 39 2.82 5.01 -11.22
N SER A 40 1.71 5.35 -10.58
CA SER A 40 0.60 4.46 -10.28
C SER A 40 -0.71 5.01 -10.85
N ASP A 41 -1.64 4.14 -11.18
CA ASP A 41 -3.01 4.53 -11.56
C ASP A 41 -3.88 4.86 -10.33
N ALA A 42 -3.41 4.53 -9.13
CA ALA A 42 -4.08 4.81 -7.86
C ALA A 42 -3.21 5.61 -6.88
N ALA A 43 -3.84 6.50 -6.13
CA ALA A 43 -3.20 7.19 -5.01
C ALA A 43 -2.86 6.18 -3.91
N LEU A 44 -1.70 6.37 -3.27
CA LEU A 44 -1.33 5.61 -2.09
C LEU A 44 -1.23 6.51 -0.88
N ARG A 45 -1.55 5.95 0.28
CA ARG A 45 -1.41 6.65 1.55
C ARG A 45 0.06 6.83 1.89
N THR A 46 0.47 8.05 2.20
CA THR A 46 1.79 8.31 2.79
C THR A 46 1.98 7.50 4.08
N GLY A 47 3.18 6.97 4.29
CA GLY A 47 3.54 6.09 5.40
C GLY A 47 3.13 4.63 5.22
N LEU A 48 2.46 4.28 4.11
CA LEU A 48 2.11 2.90 3.81
C LEU A 48 3.38 2.12 3.43
N SER A 49 3.66 1.05 4.18
CA SER A 49 4.72 0.10 3.88
C SER A 49 4.22 -0.98 2.92
N LEU A 50 4.99 -1.24 1.87
CA LEU A 50 4.67 -2.15 0.78
C LEU A 50 5.91 -2.97 0.40
N LEU A 51 5.67 -3.99 -0.42
CA LEU A 51 6.73 -4.71 -1.13
C LEU A 51 6.68 -4.31 -2.60
N LEU A 52 7.80 -3.82 -3.11
CA LEU A 52 7.96 -3.51 -4.53
C LEU A 52 8.72 -4.67 -5.20
N ASP A 53 8.02 -5.39 -6.08
CA ASP A 53 8.64 -6.39 -6.93
C ASP A 53 9.19 -5.73 -8.20
N VAL A 54 10.51 -5.76 -8.34
CA VAL A 54 11.22 -5.27 -9.53
C VAL A 54 11.68 -6.46 -10.35
N PHE A 55 11.29 -6.48 -11.62
CA PHE A 55 11.67 -7.51 -12.57
C PHE A 55 12.73 -6.96 -13.54
N VAL A 56 13.85 -7.67 -13.67
CA VAL A 56 14.90 -7.39 -14.66
C VAL A 56 15.11 -8.66 -15.47
N GLY A 57 14.44 -8.75 -16.62
CA GLY A 57 14.35 -10.01 -17.36
C GLY A 57 13.59 -11.07 -16.56
N ALA A 58 14.23 -12.23 -16.31
CA ALA A 58 13.65 -13.31 -15.51
C ALA A 58 13.90 -13.14 -14.00
N ASP A 59 14.77 -12.22 -13.59
CA ASP A 59 15.13 -12.04 -12.18
C ASP A 59 14.11 -11.13 -11.49
N ARG A 60 13.54 -11.63 -10.39
CA ARG A 60 12.68 -10.87 -9.48
C ARG A 60 13.46 -10.46 -8.24
N ARG A 61 13.42 -9.17 -7.89
CA ARG A 61 13.88 -8.66 -6.59
C ARG A 61 12.72 -7.99 -5.88
N THR A 62 12.49 -8.37 -4.63
CA THR A 62 11.49 -7.75 -3.77
C THR A 62 12.16 -6.76 -2.84
N LEU A 63 11.70 -5.51 -2.86
CA LEU A 63 12.24 -4.42 -2.05
C LEU A 63 11.16 -3.96 -1.06
N PRO A 64 11.40 -3.98 0.26
CA PRO A 64 10.51 -3.29 1.19
C PRO A 64 10.63 -1.79 0.95
N VAL A 65 9.48 -1.11 0.78
CA VAL A 65 9.43 0.33 0.54
C VAL A 65 8.37 0.98 1.40
N THR A 66 8.52 2.27 1.67
CA THR A 66 7.47 3.09 2.28
C THR A 66 7.10 4.26 1.39
N VAL A 67 5.79 4.52 1.23
CA VAL A 67 5.30 5.68 0.47
C VAL A 67 5.64 6.96 1.24
N ALA A 68 6.68 7.68 0.80
CA ALA A 68 7.06 8.96 1.37
C ALA A 68 6.12 10.08 0.90
N GLU A 69 5.77 10.07 -0.40
CA GLU A 69 4.89 11.07 -1.00
C GLU A 69 4.01 10.42 -2.09
N SER A 70 2.81 10.95 -2.28
CA SER A 70 1.88 10.57 -3.35
C SER A 70 1.22 11.83 -3.89
N SER A 71 1.51 12.17 -5.15
CA SER A 71 1.04 13.41 -5.79
C SER A 71 0.34 13.12 -7.11
N PRO A 72 -0.81 13.74 -7.41
CA PRO A 72 -1.47 13.58 -8.69
C PRO A 72 -0.65 14.25 -9.80
N VAL A 73 -0.56 13.59 -10.95
CA VAL A 73 0.11 14.09 -12.16
C VAL A 73 -0.76 13.83 -13.38
N ILE A 74 -0.65 14.69 -14.40
CA ILE A 74 -1.28 14.45 -15.70
C ILE A 74 -0.26 13.81 -16.63
N GLN A 75 -0.57 12.62 -17.13
CA GLN A 75 0.27 11.90 -18.09
C GLN A 75 -0.59 11.35 -19.22
N ALA A 76 -0.24 11.73 -20.45
CA ALA A 76 -1.02 11.40 -21.64
C ALA A 76 -2.51 11.75 -21.51
N GLY A 77 -2.83 12.87 -20.85
CA GLY A 77 -4.21 13.33 -20.62
C GLY A 77 -4.99 12.59 -19.52
N LEU A 78 -4.36 11.63 -18.83
CA LEU A 78 -4.96 10.88 -17.73
C LEU A 78 -4.37 11.32 -16.38
N VAL A 79 -5.19 11.31 -15.34
CA VAL A 79 -4.72 11.47 -13.96
C VAL A 79 -4.04 10.18 -13.54
N ARG A 80 -2.79 10.32 -13.09
CA ARG A 80 -2.02 9.26 -12.42
C ARG A 80 -1.44 9.82 -11.13
N TYR A 81 -0.72 8.99 -10.40
CA TYR A 81 -0.11 9.36 -9.14
C TYR A 81 1.38 9.07 -9.18
N ARG A 82 2.19 10.12 -9.01
CA ARG A 82 3.62 9.98 -8.76
C ARG A 82 3.83 9.67 -7.30
N LEU A 83 4.46 8.52 -7.06
CA LEU A 83 4.83 7.98 -5.78
C LEU A 83 6.32 8.16 -5.56
N ARG A 84 6.69 8.66 -4.39
CA ARG A 84 8.08 8.66 -3.91
C ARG A 84 8.21 7.57 -2.86
N LEU A 85 8.99 6.54 -3.17
CA LEU A 85 9.12 5.33 -2.36
C LEU A 85 10.50 5.29 -1.71
N ALA A 86 10.55 5.26 -0.37
CA ALA A 86 11.78 5.18 0.41
C ALA A 86 12.16 3.73 0.72
#